data_AF-A0AA40I3B5-F1
#
_entry.id   AF-A0AA40I3B5-F1
#
_cell.length_a   1.000
_cell.length_b   1.000
_cell.length_c   1.000
_cell.angle_alpha   90.00
_cell.angle_beta   90.00
_cell.angle_gamma   90.00
#
_symmetry.space_group_name_H-M   'P 1'
#
loop_
_entity.id
_entity.type
_entity.pdbx_description
1 polymer ?
#
loop_
_entity_poly.entity_id
_entity_poly.type
_entity_poly.pdbx_seq_one_letter_code
_entity_poly.pdbx_strand_id
1 'polypeptide(L)'
;MPARAPPPLPPLLLLLLALGGAFCVRSLGTVRRPGPASRARWPPRMPASSTTPSPTASSGLPPGAGPPTGAPSRSLSATGDVASDSYNNVFRDTEGLRELGVTHYRFSISWARVLPHGSAGTPNREGLRYYRRLLERLRELGVQPVVTLYHWDLPQRLQDAHGGWASRALADHFRDFAELCFRHFGGQVKYWITIDNPYVVAWHGYATGRLAPGVRGSSRLGYLVAHNLLLVSSRGQGLGQGLGRLQGQEGCLR
;
A
#
# COMPACT_ATOMS: atom_id res chain seq x y z
N MET A 1 34.13 -0.74 -39.30
CA MET A 1 33.58 0.52 -38.75
C MET A 1 33.19 0.28 -37.29
N PRO A 2 33.80 0.93 -36.30
CA PRO A 2 33.45 0.73 -34.89
C PRO A 2 32.21 1.55 -34.48
N ALA A 3 31.30 0.92 -33.75
CA ALA A 3 30.07 1.52 -33.24
C ALA A 3 30.36 2.54 -32.12
N ARG A 4 29.84 3.76 -32.27
CA ARG A 4 29.93 4.85 -31.28
C ARG A 4 29.08 4.52 -30.04
N ALA A 5 29.66 4.67 -28.85
CA ALA A 5 28.94 4.60 -27.58
C ALA A 5 27.93 5.77 -27.44
N PRO A 6 26.76 5.57 -26.81
CA PRO A 6 25.78 6.62 -26.59
C PRO A 6 26.24 7.61 -25.51
N PRO A 7 25.84 8.91 -25.60
CA PRO A 7 26.30 9.95 -24.70
C PRO A 7 25.73 9.81 -23.28
N PRO A 8 26.46 10.29 -22.24
CA PRO A 8 25.99 10.24 -20.86
C PRO A 8 24.82 11.22 -20.64
N LEU A 9 23.80 10.75 -19.92
CA LEU A 9 22.62 11.54 -19.56
C LEU A 9 22.98 12.67 -18.57
N PRO A 10 22.34 13.86 -18.69
CA PRO A 10 22.65 15.00 -17.85
C PRO A 10 22.22 14.80 -16.38
N PRO A 11 22.96 15.35 -15.40
CA PRO A 11 22.81 15.09 -13.97
C PRO A 11 21.52 15.60 -13.31
N LEU A 12 20.60 16.20 -14.08
CA LEU A 12 19.33 16.75 -13.59
C LEU A 12 18.16 15.75 -13.57
N LEU A 13 18.33 14.55 -14.13
CA LEU A 13 17.29 13.50 -14.08
C LEU A 13 17.45 12.54 -12.88
N LEU A 14 18.46 12.75 -12.03
CA LEU A 14 18.69 11.93 -10.83
C LEU A 14 18.08 12.53 -9.54
N LEU A 15 17.44 13.71 -9.62
CA LEU A 15 16.89 14.39 -8.44
C LEU A 15 15.37 14.20 -8.22
N LEU A 16 14.65 13.55 -9.14
CA LEU A 16 13.20 13.29 -9.01
C LEU A 16 12.86 11.92 -8.42
N LEU A 17 13.84 11.08 -8.10
CA LEU A 17 13.62 9.77 -7.46
C LEU A 17 13.80 9.77 -5.93
N ALA A 18 13.99 10.94 -5.31
CA ALA A 18 14.36 11.03 -3.89
C ALA A 18 13.31 11.70 -2.96
N LEU A 19 12.06 11.93 -3.40
CA LEU A 19 11.00 12.47 -2.54
C LEU A 19 9.71 11.64 -2.62
N GLY A 20 9.82 10.37 -2.24
CA GLY A 20 8.70 9.58 -1.72
C GLY A 20 8.39 10.00 -0.27
N GLY A 21 7.92 11.22 -0.09
CA GLY A 21 7.36 11.74 1.15
C GLY A 21 6.02 12.37 0.82
N ALA A 22 5.01 12.15 1.69
CA ALA A 22 3.64 12.62 1.50
C ALA A 22 3.58 14.04 0.92
N PHE A 23 3.20 14.15 -0.36
CA PHE A 23 2.91 15.44 -0.96
C PHE A 23 1.51 15.86 -0.52
N CYS A 24 1.46 16.71 0.49
CA CYS A 24 0.26 17.47 0.83
C CYS A 24 0.20 18.66 -0.14
N VAL A 25 -0.57 18.54 -1.21
CA VAL A 25 -0.81 19.66 -2.13
C VAL A 25 -1.87 20.57 -1.50
N ARG A 26 -1.43 21.71 -0.95
CA ARG A 26 -2.32 22.82 -0.61
C ARG A 26 -2.53 23.66 -1.88
N SER A 27 -3.73 23.61 -2.45
CA SER A 27 -4.12 24.52 -3.53
C SER A 27 -4.09 25.96 -3.02
N LEU A 28 -3.43 26.86 -3.76
CA LEU A 28 -3.32 28.28 -3.48
C LEU A 28 -4.65 28.97 -3.85
N GLY A 29 -5.57 29.05 -2.90
CA GLY A 29 -6.66 30.03 -2.91
C GLY A 29 -6.21 31.30 -2.19
N THR A 30 -6.30 32.44 -2.86
CA THR A 30 -5.92 33.77 -2.36
C THR A 30 -6.81 34.23 -1.21
N VAL A 31 -6.33 34.24 0.04
CA VAL A 31 -6.85 35.11 1.12
C VAL A 31 -5.72 35.50 2.11
N ARG A 32 -5.56 36.82 2.26
CA ARG A 32 -4.96 37.66 3.33
C ARG A 32 -4.03 37.03 4.40
N ARG A 33 -2.82 37.60 4.53
CA ARG A 33 -1.79 37.30 5.54
C ARG A 33 -2.23 37.57 7.00
N PRO A 34 -1.84 36.68 7.93
CA PRO A 34 -1.33 37.06 9.25
C PRO A 34 0.13 36.58 9.46
N GLY A 35 0.79 37.11 10.50
CA GLY A 35 2.24 37.15 10.73
C GLY A 35 2.99 35.82 11.01
N PRO A 36 4.29 35.89 11.39
CA PRO A 36 5.22 34.79 11.23
C PRO A 36 5.06 33.73 12.34
N ALA A 37 4.55 32.56 11.97
CA ALA A 37 4.63 31.35 12.79
C ALA A 37 5.94 30.61 12.53
N SER A 38 6.61 30.22 13.60
CA SER A 38 7.91 29.54 13.64
C SER A 38 7.89 28.18 12.93
N ARG A 39 8.98 27.87 12.21
CA ARG A 39 9.21 26.59 11.52
C ARG A 39 9.25 25.43 12.52
N ALA A 40 8.15 24.67 12.63
CA ALA A 40 8.19 23.34 13.23
C ALA A 40 8.91 22.38 12.29
N ARG A 41 9.96 21.73 12.82
CA ARG A 41 10.88 20.83 12.14
C ARG A 41 10.28 19.41 12.20
N TRP A 42 10.10 18.76 11.05
CA TRP A 42 9.54 17.41 10.98
C TRP A 42 10.53 16.36 11.56
N PRO A 43 10.07 15.40 12.39
CA PRO A 43 10.91 14.30 12.85
C PRO A 43 11.08 13.22 11.74
N PRO A 44 12.19 12.45 11.76
CA PRO A 44 12.42 11.42 10.76
C PRO A 44 11.67 10.11 11.09
N ARG A 45 10.94 9.62 10.07
CA ARG A 45 10.63 8.20 9.73
C ARG A 45 9.77 7.39 10.73
N MET A 46 8.53 7.10 10.31
CA MET A 46 7.69 6.00 10.82
C MET A 46 8.00 4.70 10.04
N PRO A 47 8.09 3.52 10.68
CA PRO A 47 8.25 2.24 10.00
C PRO A 47 6.91 1.73 9.42
N ALA A 48 6.96 1.20 8.20
CA ALA A 48 5.86 0.51 7.55
C ALA A 48 5.67 -0.89 8.17
N SER A 49 4.45 -1.24 8.56
CA SER A 49 4.11 -2.55 9.12
C SER A 49 3.46 -3.45 8.06
N SER A 50 4.10 -4.57 7.76
CA SER A 50 3.48 -5.73 7.12
C SER A 50 4.27 -6.98 7.48
N THR A 51 3.71 -7.96 8.19
CA THR A 51 4.21 -9.35 8.12
C THR A 51 3.12 -10.35 8.53
N THR A 52 3.01 -11.40 7.70
CA THR A 52 2.23 -12.64 7.85
C THR A 52 2.81 -13.59 8.92
N PRO A 53 1.99 -14.45 9.58
CA PRO A 53 2.47 -15.32 10.65
C PRO A 53 3.01 -16.67 10.13
N SER A 54 3.96 -17.26 10.87
CA SER A 54 4.23 -18.70 10.92
C SER A 54 4.31 -19.11 12.40
N PRO A 55 3.73 -20.26 12.81
CA PRO A 55 3.58 -20.58 14.23
C PRO A 55 4.76 -21.42 14.72
N THR A 56 5.33 -21.06 15.86
CA THR A 56 6.05 -22.02 16.70
C THR A 56 5.56 -21.92 18.13
N ALA A 57 5.17 -23.08 18.64
CA ALA A 57 4.43 -23.35 19.86
C ALA A 57 5.08 -22.78 21.13
N SER A 58 4.22 -22.31 22.03
CA SER A 58 4.52 -22.03 23.42
C SER A 58 4.53 -23.32 24.25
N SER A 59 5.56 -23.52 25.07
CA SER A 59 5.48 -24.39 26.25
C SER A 59 5.86 -23.58 27.49
N GLY A 60 4.96 -23.54 28.47
CA GLY A 60 4.99 -22.63 29.62
C GLY A 60 5.98 -22.98 30.73
N LEU A 61 6.13 -22.05 31.66
CA LEU A 61 6.72 -22.25 32.98
C LEU A 61 5.82 -21.62 34.07
N PRO A 62 5.70 -22.24 35.25
CA PRO A 62 4.83 -21.82 36.36
C PRO A 62 5.37 -20.60 37.13
N PRO A 63 4.52 -19.90 37.93
CA PRO A 63 4.89 -18.65 38.58
C PRO A 63 5.68 -18.91 39.87
N GLY A 64 6.85 -18.27 40.05
CA GLY A 64 7.55 -18.31 41.34
C GLY A 64 9.06 -18.08 41.39
N ALA A 65 9.74 -17.75 40.28
CA ALA A 65 11.18 -17.45 40.31
C ALA A 65 11.44 -16.00 39.89
N GLY A 66 12.14 -15.24 40.74
CA GLY A 66 12.65 -13.91 40.39
C GLY A 66 13.56 -13.95 39.16
N PRO A 67 13.70 -12.84 38.41
CA PRO A 67 14.43 -12.87 37.16
C PRO A 67 15.93 -13.12 37.41
N PRO A 68 16.57 -14.10 36.75
CA PRO A 68 18.01 -14.26 36.81
C PRO A 68 18.70 -13.06 36.14
N THR A 69 19.66 -12.47 36.83
CA THR A 69 20.57 -11.43 36.33
C THR A 69 21.35 -12.01 35.15
N GLY A 70 21.05 -11.54 33.93
CA GLY A 70 21.61 -12.08 32.69
C GLY A 70 20.57 -12.58 31.68
N ALA A 71 19.28 -12.31 31.87
CA ALA A 71 18.27 -12.61 30.86
C ALA A 71 18.61 -11.90 29.52
N PRO A 72 18.66 -12.62 28.37
CA PRO A 72 18.78 -11.97 27.08
C PRO A 72 17.62 -10.98 26.96
N SER A 73 17.88 -9.75 26.50
CA SER A 73 16.83 -8.79 26.20
C SER A 73 15.76 -9.51 25.40
N ARG A 74 14.57 -9.67 25.98
CA ARG A 74 13.40 -10.20 25.27
C ARG A 74 13.11 -9.20 24.16
N SER A 75 13.74 -9.40 23.00
CA SER A 75 13.41 -8.70 21.78
C SER A 75 11.98 -9.13 21.49
N LEU A 76 11.02 -8.31 21.90
CA LEU A 76 9.63 -8.50 21.55
C LEU A 76 9.59 -8.52 20.03
N SER A 77 9.33 -9.69 19.45
CA SER A 77 9.05 -9.82 18.02
C SER A 77 7.82 -8.96 17.74
N ALA A 78 8.03 -7.77 17.18
CA ALA A 78 6.94 -6.86 16.86
C ALA A 78 6.15 -7.44 15.67
N THR A 79 4.87 -7.76 15.89
CA THR A 79 3.97 -8.26 14.85
C THR A 79 2.94 -7.21 14.45
N GLY A 80 2.35 -7.39 13.27
CA GLY A 80 1.29 -6.54 12.73
C GLY A 80 -0.14 -7.01 13.05
N ASP A 81 -0.31 -7.97 13.97
CA ASP A 81 -1.60 -8.66 14.18
C ASP A 81 -2.73 -7.71 14.60
N VAL A 82 -2.41 -6.72 15.44
CA VAL A 82 -3.34 -5.66 15.86
C VAL A 82 -2.97 -4.30 15.23
N ALA A 83 -1.67 -3.99 15.14
CA ALA A 83 -1.16 -2.69 14.69
C ALA A 83 -1.85 -1.52 15.43
N SER A 84 -2.47 -0.58 14.71
CA SER A 84 -3.22 0.55 15.31
C SER A 84 -4.70 0.24 15.55
N ASP A 85 -5.16 -0.98 15.27
CA ASP A 85 -6.57 -1.41 15.35
C ASP A 85 -7.55 -0.56 14.52
N SER A 86 -7.10 0.01 13.41
CA SER A 86 -7.92 0.83 12.51
C SER A 86 -9.12 0.10 11.93
N TYR A 87 -9.05 -1.24 11.85
CA TYR A 87 -10.15 -2.06 11.35
C TYR A 87 -11.42 -1.92 12.20
N ASN A 88 -11.26 -1.85 13.52
CA ASN A 88 -12.36 -1.71 14.47
C ASN A 88 -12.67 -0.23 14.80
N ASN A 89 -11.73 0.68 14.51
CA ASN A 89 -11.78 2.07 14.97
C ASN A 89 -11.87 3.11 13.83
N VAL A 90 -12.75 2.88 12.85
CA VAL A 90 -12.96 3.83 11.72
C VAL A 90 -13.28 5.23 12.22
N PHE A 91 -14.19 5.36 13.19
CA PHE A 91 -14.59 6.67 13.72
C PHE A 91 -13.41 7.43 14.30
N ARG A 92 -12.63 6.80 15.19
CA ARG A 92 -11.43 7.38 15.82
C ARG A 92 -10.46 7.93 14.78
N ASP A 93 -10.16 7.12 13.76
CA ASP A 93 -9.20 7.51 12.74
C ASP A 93 -9.71 8.68 11.89
N THR A 94 -11.02 8.70 11.59
CA THR A 94 -11.63 9.79 10.82
C THR A 94 -11.82 11.09 11.60
N GLU A 95 -12.04 11.03 12.91
CA GLU A 95 -12.05 12.24 13.76
C GLU A 95 -10.68 12.91 13.80
N GLY A 96 -9.60 12.13 13.87
CA GLY A 96 -8.25 12.68 13.74
C GLY A 96 -8.04 13.44 12.42
N LEU A 97 -8.61 12.95 11.31
CA LEU A 97 -8.54 13.66 10.02
C LEU A 97 -9.31 14.98 10.04
N ARG A 98 -10.47 14.98 10.70
CA ARG A 98 -11.30 16.19 10.89
C ARG A 98 -10.54 17.24 11.70
N GLU A 99 -9.92 16.85 12.81
CA GLU A 99 -9.11 17.75 13.65
C GLU A 99 -7.92 18.34 12.90
N LEU A 100 -7.26 17.54 12.05
CA LEU A 100 -6.14 18.01 11.22
C LEU A 100 -6.56 18.93 10.08
N GLY A 101 -7.85 18.96 9.70
CA GLY A 101 -8.36 19.80 8.62
C GLY A 101 -7.79 19.45 7.24
N VAL A 102 -7.48 18.16 7.00
CA VAL A 102 -6.91 17.70 5.73
C VAL A 102 -7.98 17.57 4.64
N THR A 103 -7.59 17.79 3.39
CA THR A 103 -8.50 17.66 2.24
C THR A 103 -8.50 16.26 1.62
N HIS A 104 -7.41 15.51 1.81
CA HIS A 104 -7.23 14.18 1.22
C HIS A 104 -6.73 13.19 2.26
N TYR A 105 -7.18 11.95 2.14
CA TYR A 105 -6.71 10.85 2.97
C TYR A 105 -6.26 9.68 2.10
N ARG A 106 -4.98 9.30 2.24
CA ARG A 106 -4.39 8.16 1.52
C ARG A 106 -4.44 6.91 2.38
N PHE A 107 -5.06 5.85 1.87
CA PHE A 107 -5.06 4.53 2.50
C PHE A 107 -4.96 3.42 1.46
N SER A 108 -4.63 2.20 1.90
CA SER A 108 -4.57 1.03 1.02
C SER A 108 -5.71 0.06 1.28
N ILE A 109 -6.17 -0.61 0.22
CA ILE A 109 -7.08 -1.75 0.33
C ILE A 109 -6.23 -3.00 0.54
N SER A 110 -6.60 -3.81 1.53
CA SER A 110 -5.90 -5.05 1.79
C SER A 110 -6.39 -6.14 0.85
N TRP A 111 -5.50 -6.62 -0.03
CA TRP A 111 -5.83 -7.66 -1.00
C TRP A 111 -6.25 -8.95 -0.27
N ALA A 112 -5.47 -9.42 0.69
CA ALA A 112 -5.83 -10.61 1.46
C ALA A 112 -7.15 -10.47 2.23
N ARG A 113 -7.56 -9.25 2.60
CA ARG A 113 -8.84 -9.01 3.29
C ARG A 113 -10.04 -9.14 2.37
N VAL A 114 -9.95 -8.56 1.17
CA VAL A 114 -11.04 -8.56 0.18
C VAL A 114 -11.07 -9.90 -0.58
N LEU A 115 -9.88 -10.31 -1.01
CA LEU A 115 -9.41 -11.51 -1.68
C LEU A 115 -8.75 -12.61 -0.80
N PRO A 116 -9.37 -13.29 0.19
CA PRO A 116 -8.64 -14.24 1.03
C PRO A 116 -7.95 -15.39 0.28
N HIS A 117 -8.53 -15.80 -0.85
CA HIS A 117 -7.97 -16.83 -1.73
C HIS A 117 -7.07 -16.26 -2.84
N GLY A 118 -6.91 -14.94 -2.92
CA GLY A 118 -6.07 -14.24 -3.89
C GLY A 118 -6.66 -14.10 -5.29
N SER A 119 -7.55 -15.01 -5.72
CA SER A 119 -8.17 -15.02 -7.06
C SER A 119 -9.62 -14.51 -7.06
N ALA A 120 -10.20 -14.36 -8.26
CA ALA A 120 -11.56 -13.87 -8.56
C ALA A 120 -12.72 -14.76 -8.04
N GLY A 121 -12.55 -15.39 -6.88
CA GLY A 121 -13.61 -16.09 -6.17
C GLY A 121 -14.54 -15.13 -5.41
N THR A 122 -15.36 -15.69 -4.54
CA THR A 122 -16.30 -14.91 -3.72
C THR A 122 -15.56 -13.91 -2.83
N PRO A 123 -15.78 -12.60 -3.00
CA PRO A 123 -15.13 -11.59 -2.17
C PRO A 123 -15.63 -11.65 -0.73
N ASN A 124 -14.76 -11.31 0.21
CA ASN A 124 -15.14 -11.18 1.61
C ASN A 124 -16.04 -9.96 1.81
N ARG A 125 -17.32 -10.20 2.06
CA ARG A 125 -18.34 -9.16 2.26
C ARG A 125 -18.02 -8.23 3.43
N GLU A 126 -17.46 -8.74 4.52
CA GLU A 126 -17.09 -7.92 5.68
C GLU A 126 -15.91 -7.01 5.37
N GLY A 127 -14.93 -7.51 4.60
CA GLY A 127 -13.81 -6.70 4.09
C GLY A 127 -14.31 -5.53 3.23
N LEU A 128 -15.22 -5.81 2.28
CA LEU A 128 -15.84 -4.76 1.46
C LEU A 128 -16.66 -3.77 2.29
N ARG A 129 -17.42 -4.26 3.28
CA ARG A 129 -18.22 -3.42 4.18
C ARG A 129 -17.35 -2.47 4.98
N TYR A 130 -16.19 -2.91 5.46
CA TYR A 130 -15.24 -2.04 6.17
C TYR A 130 -14.83 -0.83 5.30
N TYR A 131 -14.35 -1.08 4.08
CA TYR A 131 -13.92 0.00 3.18
C TYR A 131 -15.07 0.90 2.77
N ARG A 132 -16.28 0.34 2.58
CA ARG A 132 -17.48 1.15 2.32
C ARG A 132 -17.79 2.11 3.47
N ARG A 133 -17.77 1.64 4.72
CA ARG A 133 -17.99 2.51 5.91
C ARG A 133 -16.93 3.61 6.02
N LEU A 134 -15.66 3.28 5.74
CA LEU A 134 -14.59 4.27 5.74
C LEU A 134 -14.82 5.35 4.67
N LEU A 135 -15.16 4.95 3.44
CA LEU A 135 -15.42 5.88 2.34
C LEU A 135 -16.66 6.76 2.59
N GLU A 136 -17.73 6.18 3.13
CA GLU A 136 -18.94 6.91 3.54
C GLU A 136 -18.59 7.98 4.58
N ARG A 137 -17.80 7.62 5.59
CA ARG A 137 -17.37 8.57 6.63
C ARG A 137 -16.46 9.67 6.09
N LEU A 138 -15.51 9.34 5.20
CA LEU A 138 -14.66 10.35 4.56
C LEU A 138 -15.49 11.33 3.72
N ARG A 139 -16.52 10.84 3.02
CA ARG A 139 -17.46 11.68 2.27
C ARG A 139 -18.24 12.63 3.17
N GLU A 140 -18.74 12.15 4.31
CA GLU A 140 -19.42 13.00 5.31
C GLU A 140 -18.52 14.13 5.84
N LEU A 141 -17.23 13.85 6.01
CA LEU A 141 -16.23 14.82 6.44
C LEU A 141 -15.74 15.75 5.31
N GLY A 142 -16.15 15.52 4.06
CA GLY A 142 -15.64 16.26 2.90
C GLY A 142 -14.18 15.96 2.54
N VAL A 143 -13.64 14.83 3.01
CA VAL A 143 -12.26 14.41 2.75
C VAL A 143 -12.22 13.50 1.52
N GLN A 144 -11.37 13.82 0.55
CA GLN A 144 -11.24 13.04 -0.68
C GLN A 144 -10.35 11.81 -0.47
N PRO A 145 -10.83 10.59 -0.77
CA PRO A 145 -10.02 9.39 -0.66
C PRO A 145 -9.03 9.29 -1.82
N VAL A 146 -7.78 8.94 -1.51
CA VAL A 146 -6.79 8.47 -2.50
C VAL A 146 -6.37 7.06 -2.13
N VAL A 147 -6.72 6.10 -2.98
CA VAL A 147 -6.66 4.67 -2.66
C VAL A 147 -5.48 4.00 -3.34
N THR A 148 -4.67 3.32 -2.54
CA THR A 148 -3.62 2.42 -3.02
C THR A 148 -4.15 1.00 -3.13
N LEU A 149 -4.06 0.38 -4.31
CA LEU A 149 -4.52 -0.99 -4.53
C LEU A 149 -3.57 -2.02 -3.92
N TYR A 150 -2.25 -1.86 -4.05
CA TYR A 150 -1.28 -2.76 -3.48
C TYR A 150 -0.23 -2.04 -2.62
N HIS A 151 -0.13 -2.45 -1.37
CA HIS A 151 0.81 -1.89 -0.39
C HIS A 151 1.51 -3.01 0.38
N TRP A 152 2.18 -3.88 -0.41
CA TRP A 152 3.08 -4.93 0.07
C TRP A 152 2.38 -6.07 0.83
N ASP A 153 1.09 -6.26 0.58
CA ASP A 153 0.19 -7.14 1.30
C ASP A 153 -0.29 -8.31 0.44
N LEU A 154 0.64 -8.94 -0.29
CA LEU A 154 0.35 -10.06 -1.17
C LEU A 154 -0.30 -11.22 -0.39
N PRO A 155 -1.45 -11.76 -0.82
CA PRO A 155 -2.03 -12.94 -0.21
C PRO A 155 -1.06 -14.11 -0.22
N GLN A 156 -0.80 -14.70 0.95
CA GLN A 156 0.17 -15.79 1.12
C GLN A 156 -0.09 -16.95 0.15
N ARG A 157 -1.36 -17.28 -0.10
CA ARG A 157 -1.74 -18.34 -1.06
C ARG A 157 -1.20 -18.11 -2.48
N LEU A 158 -1.10 -16.86 -2.94
CA LEU A 158 -0.52 -16.54 -4.25
C LEU A 158 1.01 -16.65 -4.23
N GLN A 159 1.63 -16.35 -3.10
CA GLN A 159 3.06 -16.59 -2.90
C GLN A 159 3.35 -18.10 -2.97
N ASP A 160 2.58 -18.91 -2.27
CA ASP A 160 2.79 -20.36 -2.17
C ASP A 160 2.49 -21.08 -3.49
N ALA A 161 1.39 -20.72 -4.17
CA ALA A 161 0.96 -21.40 -5.39
C ALA A 161 1.73 -20.98 -6.65
N HIS A 162 2.19 -19.71 -6.72
CA HIS A 162 2.75 -19.14 -7.95
C HIS A 162 4.13 -18.50 -7.77
N GLY A 163 4.72 -18.51 -6.56
CA GLY A 163 5.97 -17.81 -6.29
C GLY A 163 5.83 -16.29 -6.22
N GLY A 164 4.61 -15.78 -6.08
CA GLY A 164 4.31 -14.37 -5.97
C GLY A 164 4.69 -13.57 -7.22
N TRP A 165 5.26 -12.38 -7.04
CA TRP A 165 5.51 -11.43 -8.13
C TRP A 165 6.58 -11.89 -9.13
N ALA A 166 7.28 -12.99 -8.85
CA ALA A 166 8.14 -13.64 -9.83
C ALA A 166 7.33 -14.27 -10.98
N SER A 167 6.07 -14.64 -10.75
CA SER A 167 5.20 -15.20 -11.78
C SER A 167 4.41 -14.13 -12.52
N ARG A 168 4.31 -14.29 -13.85
CA ARG A 168 3.46 -13.44 -14.70
C ARG A 168 1.97 -13.67 -14.47
N ALA A 169 1.57 -14.83 -13.93
CA ALA A 169 0.17 -15.14 -13.65
C ALA A 169 -0.45 -14.18 -12.62
N LEU A 170 0.37 -13.60 -11.73
CA LEU A 170 -0.11 -12.59 -10.78
C LEU A 170 -0.63 -11.32 -11.45
N ALA A 171 -0.27 -11.08 -12.71
CA ALA A 171 -0.81 -9.97 -13.46
C ALA A 171 -2.32 -10.08 -13.65
N ASP A 172 -2.82 -11.29 -13.94
CA ASP A 172 -4.25 -11.53 -14.11
C ASP A 172 -4.97 -11.52 -12.75
N HIS A 173 -4.39 -12.12 -11.71
CA HIS A 173 -4.96 -12.06 -10.36
C HIS A 173 -5.07 -10.62 -9.83
N PHE A 174 -4.04 -9.81 -10.03
CA PHE A 174 -4.08 -8.40 -9.63
C PHE A 174 -5.10 -7.62 -10.46
N ARG A 175 -5.21 -7.92 -11.75
CA ARG A 175 -6.22 -7.31 -12.63
C ARG A 175 -7.63 -7.55 -12.09
N ASP A 176 -7.95 -8.78 -11.75
CA ASP A 176 -9.28 -9.16 -11.27
C ASP A 176 -9.59 -8.50 -9.91
N PHE A 177 -8.59 -8.42 -9.02
CA PHE A 177 -8.69 -7.68 -7.76
C PHE A 177 -8.91 -6.17 -7.99
N ALA A 178 -8.14 -5.55 -8.88
CA ALA A 178 -8.27 -4.13 -9.21
C ALA A 178 -9.66 -3.84 -9.81
N GLU A 179 -10.15 -4.67 -10.72
CA GLU A 179 -11.48 -4.56 -11.31
C GLU A 179 -12.59 -4.66 -10.25
N LEU A 180 -12.46 -5.58 -9.29
CA LEU A 180 -13.39 -5.69 -8.17
C LEU A 180 -13.41 -4.39 -7.34
N CYS A 181 -12.23 -3.84 -7.02
CA CYS A 181 -12.11 -2.57 -6.30
C CYS A 181 -12.72 -1.40 -7.07
N PHE A 182 -12.45 -1.28 -8.37
CA PHE A 182 -13.02 -0.23 -9.21
C PHE A 182 -14.54 -0.32 -9.31
N ARG A 183 -15.11 -1.54 -9.45
CA ARG A 183 -16.56 -1.73 -9.47
C ARG A 183 -17.24 -1.32 -8.17
N HIS A 184 -16.65 -1.62 -7.02
CA HIS A 184 -17.27 -1.36 -5.72
C HIS A 184 -17.04 0.06 -5.20
N PHE A 185 -15.88 0.65 -5.49
CA PHE A 185 -15.45 1.92 -4.89
C PHE A 185 -15.23 3.05 -5.89
N GLY A 186 -15.20 2.75 -7.20
CA GLY A 186 -14.93 3.73 -8.25
C GLY A 186 -15.88 4.93 -8.26
N GLY A 187 -17.14 4.74 -7.87
CA GLY A 187 -18.11 5.84 -7.77
C GLY A 187 -17.77 6.87 -6.68
N GLN A 188 -16.97 6.50 -5.67
CA GLN A 188 -16.58 7.39 -4.56
C GLN A 188 -15.11 7.82 -4.62
N VAL A 189 -14.26 7.06 -5.32
CA VAL A 189 -12.81 7.24 -5.34
C VAL A 189 -12.35 7.72 -6.72
N LYS A 190 -11.77 8.92 -6.76
CA LYS A 190 -11.25 9.53 -7.99
C LYS A 190 -9.75 9.31 -8.20
N TYR A 191 -9.00 9.14 -7.10
CA TYR A 191 -7.55 9.04 -7.12
C TYR A 191 -7.10 7.64 -6.74
N TRP A 192 -6.41 6.98 -7.66
CA TRP A 192 -5.95 5.61 -7.52
C TRP A 192 -4.44 5.51 -7.70
N ILE A 193 -3.81 4.74 -6.81
CA ILE A 193 -2.41 4.35 -6.90
C ILE A 193 -2.40 2.83 -7.05
N THR A 194 -1.77 2.31 -8.09
CA THR A 194 -1.75 0.87 -8.36
C THR A 194 -0.85 0.13 -7.36
N ILE A 195 0.42 0.51 -7.29
CA ILE A 195 1.45 -0.15 -6.48
C ILE A 195 2.24 0.92 -5.74
N ASP A 196 2.27 0.84 -4.41
CA ASP A 196 3.16 1.69 -3.61
C ASP A 196 4.60 1.14 -3.67
N ASN A 197 5.52 2.01 -4.09
CA ASN A 197 6.96 1.80 -4.05
C ASN A 197 7.44 0.40 -4.57
N PRO A 198 7.28 0.15 -5.88
CA PRO A 198 7.62 -1.15 -6.48
C PRO A 198 9.10 -1.52 -6.35
N TYR A 199 9.99 -0.53 -6.21
CA TYR A 199 11.42 -0.78 -5.98
C TYR A 199 11.66 -1.60 -4.71
N VAL A 200 11.04 -1.20 -3.60
CA VAL A 200 11.22 -1.88 -2.31
C VAL A 200 10.65 -3.30 -2.36
N VAL A 201 9.49 -3.49 -3.02
CA VAL A 201 8.89 -4.82 -3.21
C VAL A 201 9.84 -5.75 -3.98
N ALA A 202 10.35 -5.29 -5.12
CA ALA A 202 11.22 -6.08 -5.97
C ALA A 202 12.58 -6.35 -5.32
N TRP A 203 13.24 -5.30 -4.82
CA TRP A 203 14.61 -5.38 -4.34
C TRP A 203 14.71 -5.96 -2.93
N HIS A 204 13.87 -5.50 -2.01
CA HIS A 204 13.88 -5.98 -0.63
C HIS A 204 13.05 -7.23 -0.40
N GLY A 205 12.06 -7.51 -1.24
CA GLY A 205 11.29 -8.76 -1.18
C GLY A 205 11.95 -9.96 -1.86
N TYR A 206 12.63 -9.76 -3.01
CA TYR A 206 13.08 -10.86 -3.87
C TYR A 206 14.58 -10.89 -4.21
N ALA A 207 15.33 -9.82 -3.99
CA ALA A 207 16.79 -9.84 -4.16
C ALA A 207 17.50 -9.95 -2.79
N THR A 208 17.30 -8.96 -1.92
CA THR A 208 18.00 -8.92 -0.62
C THR A 208 17.28 -9.70 0.49
N GLY A 209 15.99 -10.01 0.33
CA GLY A 209 15.19 -10.75 1.32
C GLY A 209 15.04 -10.06 2.68
N ARG A 210 15.12 -8.72 2.71
CA ARG A 210 14.96 -7.92 3.95
C ARG A 210 13.51 -7.66 4.33
N LEU A 211 12.60 -7.76 3.38
CA LEU A 211 11.16 -7.61 3.56
C LEU A 211 10.45 -8.87 3.07
N ALA A 212 9.20 -9.06 3.47
CA ALA A 212 8.36 -10.12 2.93
C ALA A 212 8.35 -10.07 1.38
N PRO A 213 8.42 -11.21 0.67
CA PRO A 213 8.38 -12.59 1.19
C PRO A 213 9.71 -13.13 1.78
N GLY A 214 10.77 -12.32 1.87
CA GLY A 214 12.05 -12.73 2.46
C GLY A 214 12.92 -13.57 1.52
N VAL A 215 12.61 -13.57 0.22
CA VAL A 215 13.34 -14.35 -0.78
C VAL A 215 14.70 -13.71 -1.05
N ARG A 216 15.76 -14.47 -0.82
CA ARG A 216 17.15 -14.08 -1.11
C ARG A 216 17.55 -14.57 -2.50
N GLY A 217 17.10 -13.85 -3.52
CA GLY A 217 17.40 -14.15 -4.92
C GLY A 217 18.60 -13.38 -5.48
N SER A 218 18.86 -13.59 -6.76
CA SER A 218 19.84 -12.77 -7.50
C SER A 218 19.24 -11.42 -7.91
N SER A 219 20.09 -10.46 -8.28
CA SER A 219 19.64 -9.18 -8.87
C SER A 219 18.73 -9.38 -10.08
N ARG A 220 18.95 -10.45 -10.86
CA ARG A 220 18.10 -10.84 -12.00
C ARG A 220 16.66 -11.12 -11.57
N LEU A 221 16.45 -11.80 -10.44
CA LEU A 221 15.11 -12.05 -9.90
C LEU A 221 14.44 -10.74 -9.48
N GLY A 222 15.19 -9.85 -8.80
CA GLY A 222 14.70 -8.51 -8.45
C GLY A 222 14.23 -7.72 -9.68
N TYR A 223 15.03 -7.68 -10.76
CA TYR A 223 14.63 -7.00 -12.00
C TYR A 223 13.42 -7.65 -12.69
N LEU A 224 13.32 -8.97 -12.67
CA LEU A 224 12.16 -9.69 -13.22
C LEU A 224 10.87 -9.32 -12.47
N VAL A 225 10.93 -9.27 -11.13
CA VAL A 225 9.81 -8.85 -10.30
C VAL A 225 9.44 -7.39 -10.56
N ALA A 226 10.42 -6.50 -10.65
CA ALA A 226 10.19 -5.10 -10.99
C ALA A 226 9.51 -4.95 -12.35
N HIS A 227 9.94 -5.72 -13.35
CA HIS A 227 9.32 -5.76 -14.67
C HIS A 227 7.84 -6.19 -14.59
N ASN A 228 7.54 -7.28 -13.87
CA ASN A 228 6.16 -7.74 -13.69
C ASN A 228 5.30 -6.68 -12.98
N LEU A 229 5.79 -6.06 -11.91
CA LEU A 229 5.08 -4.98 -11.20
C LEU A 229 4.75 -3.81 -12.13
N LEU A 230 5.69 -3.39 -12.97
CA LEU A 230 5.49 -2.30 -13.94
C LEU A 230 4.47 -2.67 -15.02
N LEU A 231 4.55 -3.89 -15.56
CA LEU A 231 3.55 -4.40 -16.52
C LEU A 231 2.14 -4.36 -15.93
N VAL A 232 1.98 -4.80 -14.69
CA VAL A 232 0.70 -4.85 -14.00
C VAL A 232 0.17 -3.45 -13.72
N SER A 233 1.02 -2.54 -13.27
CA SER A 233 0.67 -1.13 -13.08
C SER A 233 0.14 -0.50 -14.37
N SER A 234 0.78 -0.76 -15.51
CA SER A 234 0.33 -0.23 -16.81
C SER A 234 -1.05 -0.76 -17.22
N ARG A 235 -1.31 -2.05 -17.02
CA ARG A 235 -2.61 -2.68 -17.32
C ARG A 235 -3.72 -2.18 -16.40
N GLY A 236 -3.43 -2.00 -15.11
CA GLY A 236 -4.39 -1.49 -14.14
C GLY A 236 -4.83 -0.05 -14.44
N GLN A 237 -3.92 0.81 -14.91
CA GLN A 237 -4.27 2.17 -15.33
C GLN A 237 -5.24 2.17 -16.53
N GLY A 238 -5.04 1.28 -17.50
CA GLY A 238 -5.95 1.13 -18.64
C GLY A 238 -7.38 0.76 -18.22
N LEU A 239 -7.51 -0.15 -17.26
CA LEU A 239 -8.82 -0.53 -16.72
C LEU A 239 -9.50 0.61 -15.95
N GLY A 240 -8.76 1.32 -15.11
CA GLY A 240 -9.30 2.46 -14.37
C GLY A 240 -9.83 3.56 -15.30
N GLN A 241 -9.10 3.86 -16.39
CA GLN A 241 -9.56 4.82 -17.39
C GLN A 241 -10.76 4.31 -18.20
N GLY A 242 -10.81 3.03 -18.56
CA GLY A 242 -11.92 2.43 -19.29
C GLY A 242 -13.22 2.42 -18.48
N LEU A 243 -13.16 1.96 -17.23
CA LEU A 243 -14.31 1.93 -16.31
C LEU A 243 -14.79 3.34 -15.94
N GLY A 244 -13.86 4.29 -15.75
CA GLY A 244 -14.20 5.70 -15.51
C GLY A 244 -14.96 6.34 -16.67
N ARG A 245 -14.66 5.96 -17.93
CA ARG A 245 -15.41 6.43 -19.11
C ARG A 245 -16.84 5.86 -19.15
N LEU A 246 -17.01 4.59 -18.81
CA LEU A 246 -18.34 3.95 -18.81
C LEU A 246 -19.25 4.53 -17.72
N GLN A 247 -18.72 4.74 -16.50
CA GLN A 247 -19.48 5.38 -15.42
C GLN A 247 -19.79 6.86 -15.70
N GLY A 248 -18.91 7.57 -16.42
CA GLY A 248 -19.16 8.93 -16.88
C GLY A 248 -20.26 9.03 -17.95
N GLN A 249 -20.49 7.99 -18.75
CA GLN A 249 -21.58 7.93 -19.72
C GLN A 249 -22.92 7.54 -19.07
N GLU A 250 -22.93 6.64 -18.09
CA GLU A 250 -24.15 6.29 -17.34
C GLU A 250 -24.64 7.43 -16.42
N GLY A 251 -23.72 8.27 -15.92
CA GLY A 251 -24.06 9.47 -15.15
C GLY A 251 -24.68 10.62 -15.96
N CYS A 252 -24.65 10.56 -17.30
CA CYS A 252 -25.28 11.54 -18.19
C CYS A 252 -26.72 11.14 -18.59
N LEU A 253 -27.17 9.93 -18.23
CA LEU A 253 -28.48 9.38 -18.58
C LEU A 253 -29.48 9.37 -17.40
N ARG A 254 -29.26 10.19 -16.36
CA ARG A 254 -30.20 10.38 -15.25
C ARG A 254 -30.43 11.84 -14.93
#